data_AF-A0A9R1WQZ0-F1
#
_entry.id   AF-A0A9R1WQZ0-F1
#
_cell.length_a   1.000
_cell.length_b   1.000
_cell.length_c   1.000
_cell.angle_alpha   90.00
_cell.angle_beta   90.00
_cell.angle_gamma   90.00
#
_symmetry.space_group_name_H-M   'P 1'
#
loop_
_entity.id
_entity.type
_entity.pdbx_description
1 polymer ?
#
loop_
_entity_poly.entity_id
_entity_poly.type
_entity_poly.pdbx_seq_one_letter_code
_entity_poly.pdbx_strand_id
1 'polypeptide(L)'
;MGGGGSLAELCCDSLKDFNPMVHVSVEKGDLSSFGVDFFEKLMLWLSIAAYLQPKKLSKRVAFYSVDCRVSCGEIFVDLQKYCYAKIDETIECPLQYQSFEEAIAIPWRSLPKRMSKLYFAMRVVERFEEVEKRKPGETSIADMANVLKLRNELCLAHSLNESEIPDTLLERLVVSKQTSDI
;
A
#
# COMPACT_ATOMS: atom_id res chain seq x y z
N MET A 1 -18.71 -31.84 -2.15
CA MET A 1 -18.81 -30.66 -3.01
C MET A 1 -18.67 -29.43 -2.12
N GLY A 2 -17.44 -29.01 -1.80
CA GLY A 2 -17.19 -27.81 -1.01
C GLY A 2 -17.18 -26.61 -1.96
N GLY A 3 -18.18 -25.74 -1.86
CA GLY A 3 -18.26 -24.53 -2.67
C GLY A 3 -17.12 -23.58 -2.31
N GLY A 4 -16.28 -23.22 -3.29
CA GLY A 4 -15.20 -22.25 -3.11
C GLY A 4 -15.76 -20.85 -2.91
N GLY A 5 -15.84 -20.42 -1.66
CA GLY A 5 -16.09 -19.01 -1.30
C GLY A 5 -14.83 -18.16 -1.49
N SER A 6 -15.03 -16.86 -1.70
CA SER A 6 -13.93 -15.88 -1.70
C SER A 6 -13.30 -15.75 -0.31
N LEU A 7 -12.05 -15.27 -0.23
CA LEU A 7 -11.39 -15.00 1.04
C LEU A 7 -12.23 -14.04 1.92
N ALA A 8 -12.88 -13.05 1.31
CA ALA A 8 -13.75 -12.12 2.02
C ALA A 8 -14.97 -12.81 2.64
N GLU A 9 -15.61 -13.75 1.94
CA GLU A 9 -16.74 -14.53 2.48
C GLU A 9 -16.30 -15.40 3.66
N LEU A 10 -15.15 -16.08 3.54
CA LEU A 10 -14.60 -16.91 4.62
C LEU A 10 -14.24 -16.08 5.87
N CYS A 11 -13.60 -14.92 5.69
CA CYS A 11 -13.25 -14.03 6.79
C CYS A 11 -14.49 -13.38 7.43
N CYS A 12 -15.53 -13.09 6.65
CA CYS A 12 -16.76 -12.45 7.14
C CYS A 12 -17.43 -13.25 8.26
N ASP A 13 -17.56 -14.56 8.08
CA ASP A 13 -18.19 -15.42 9.09
C ASP A 13 -17.37 -15.45 10.39
N SER A 14 -16.04 -15.57 10.27
CA SER A 14 -15.14 -15.52 11.43
C SER A 14 -15.19 -14.18 12.17
N LEU A 15 -15.29 -13.06 11.45
CA LEU A 15 -15.36 -11.72 12.05
C LEU A 15 -16.70 -11.45 12.76
N LYS A 16 -17.81 -11.98 12.22
CA LYS A 16 -19.13 -11.91 12.88
C LYS A 16 -19.13 -12.65 14.21
N ASP A 17 -18.52 -13.83 14.24
CA ASP A 17 -18.40 -14.64 15.45
C ASP A 17 -17.49 -13.97 16.48
N PHE A 18 -16.43 -13.29 16.05
CA PHE A 18 -15.51 -12.57 16.93
C PHE A 18 -16.19 -11.44 17.71
N ASN A 19 -17.07 -10.67 17.08
CA ASN A 19 -17.84 -9.63 17.76
C ASN A 19 -19.23 -9.42 17.14
N PRO A 20 -20.28 -10.06 17.69
CA PRO A 20 -21.64 -9.96 17.16
C PRO A 20 -22.26 -8.55 17.22
N MET A 21 -21.67 -7.61 17.96
CA MET A 21 -22.13 -6.22 17.99
C MET A 21 -21.69 -5.41 16.76
N VAL A 22 -20.78 -5.95 15.95
CA VAL A 22 -20.28 -5.30 14.73
C VAL A 22 -20.93 -5.94 13.51
N HIS A 23 -21.61 -5.13 12.70
CA HIS A 23 -22.15 -5.60 11.43
C HIS A 23 -21.03 -5.76 10.40
N VAL A 24 -20.83 -6.99 9.92
CA VAL A 24 -19.84 -7.32 8.89
C VAL A 24 -20.56 -7.77 7.62
N SER A 25 -20.21 -7.17 6.48
CA SER A 25 -20.72 -7.52 5.15
C SER A 25 -19.60 -7.70 4.14
N VAL A 26 -19.88 -8.40 3.05
CA VAL A 26 -18.97 -8.60 1.92
C VAL A 26 -19.55 -7.94 0.70
N GLU A 27 -18.74 -7.11 0.05
CA GLU A 27 -19.08 -6.48 -1.23
C GLU A 27 -18.32 -7.20 -2.34
N LYS A 28 -19.04 -7.64 -3.37
CA LYS A 28 -18.46 -8.36 -4.52
C LYS A 28 -18.08 -7.37 -5.61
N GLY A 29 -16.88 -7.51 -6.15
CA GLY A 29 -16.38 -6.69 -7.24
C GLY A 29 -14.95 -6.24 -7.02
N ASP A 30 -14.35 -5.65 -8.05
CA ASP A 30 -13.06 -4.97 -7.93
C ASP A 30 -13.27 -3.57 -7.33
N LEU A 31 -12.35 -3.11 -6.49
CA LEU A 31 -12.39 -1.79 -5.86
C LEU A 31 -12.45 -0.65 -6.89
N SER A 32 -11.86 -0.85 -8.08
CA SER A 32 -11.94 0.11 -9.19
C SER A 32 -13.38 0.35 -9.67
N SER A 33 -14.24 -0.68 -9.57
CA SER A 33 -15.62 -0.68 -10.09
C SER A 33 -16.63 0.08 -9.22
N PHE A 34 -16.32 0.32 -7.94
CA PHE A 34 -17.23 1.02 -7.04
C PHE A 34 -17.21 2.53 -7.27
N GLY A 35 -18.38 3.17 -7.26
CA GLY A 35 -18.52 4.62 -7.38
C GLY A 35 -18.05 5.38 -6.13
N VAL A 36 -17.90 6.70 -6.27
CA VAL A 36 -17.55 7.60 -5.15
C VAL A 36 -18.57 7.52 -4.01
N ASP A 37 -19.84 7.31 -4.37
CA ASP A 37 -20.98 7.15 -3.46
C ASP A 37 -20.84 5.94 -2.52
N PHE A 38 -20.13 4.90 -2.94
CA PHE A 38 -19.80 3.76 -2.08
C PHE A 38 -18.80 4.18 -0.99
N PHE A 39 -17.68 4.79 -1.40
CA PHE A 39 -16.61 5.18 -0.49
C PHE A 39 -17.02 6.28 0.49
N GLU A 40 -17.92 7.19 0.10
CA GLU A 40 -18.46 8.24 0.97
C GLU A 40 -19.39 7.76 2.08
N LYS A 41 -19.75 6.48 2.09
CA LYS A 41 -20.45 5.84 3.23
C LYS A 41 -19.48 5.42 4.32
N LEU A 42 -18.19 5.32 4.02
CA LEU A 42 -17.17 4.84 4.93
C LEU A 42 -16.55 6.00 5.71
N MET A 43 -16.15 5.73 6.95
CA MET A 43 -15.32 6.66 7.74
C MET A 43 -13.82 6.40 7.53
N LEU A 44 -13.47 5.17 7.17
CA LEU A 44 -12.11 4.65 7.05
C LEU A 44 -12.01 3.75 5.82
N TRP A 45 -10.93 3.89 5.06
CA TRP A 45 -10.57 2.98 3.98
C TRP A 45 -9.18 2.39 4.26
N LEU A 46 -9.12 1.06 4.38
CA LEU A 46 -7.89 0.29 4.42
C LEU A 46 -7.71 -0.45 3.09
N SER A 47 -6.57 -0.24 2.43
CA SER A 47 -6.18 -1.00 1.24
C SER A 47 -4.97 -1.88 1.55
N ILE A 48 -5.06 -3.15 1.13
CA ILE A 48 -3.91 -4.06 1.06
C ILE A 48 -3.43 -3.99 -0.39
N ALA A 49 -2.18 -3.56 -0.57
CA ALA A 49 -1.53 -3.24 -1.84
C ALA A 49 -1.74 -1.80 -2.36
N ALA A 50 -0.62 -1.14 -2.67
CA ALA A 50 -0.46 0.25 -3.06
C ALA A 50 -1.11 0.67 -4.40
N TYR A 51 -1.84 -0.23 -5.07
CA TYR A 51 -2.35 -0.03 -6.43
C TYR A 51 -3.68 0.72 -6.50
N LEU A 52 -4.28 1.04 -5.36
CA LEU A 52 -5.56 1.72 -5.31
C LEU A 52 -5.33 3.19 -5.06
N GLN A 53 -5.47 3.96 -6.14
CA GLN A 53 -5.50 5.40 -6.02
C GLN A 53 -6.77 5.81 -5.26
N PRO A 54 -6.64 6.54 -4.14
CA PRO A 54 -7.81 7.02 -3.43
C PRO A 54 -8.59 7.97 -4.34
N LYS A 55 -9.88 7.68 -4.55
CA LYS A 55 -10.76 8.58 -5.29
C LYS A 55 -10.93 9.87 -4.50
N LYS A 56 -10.96 11.02 -5.17
CA LYS A 56 -11.25 12.31 -4.52
C LYS A 56 -12.70 12.28 -4.00
N LEU A 57 -12.85 12.24 -2.68
CA LEU A 57 -14.16 12.20 -2.01
C LEU A 57 -14.58 13.61 -1.56
N SER A 58 -15.89 13.88 -1.54
CA SER A 58 -16.42 15.15 -1.00
C SER A 58 -16.47 15.15 0.53
N LYS A 59 -16.53 13.95 1.14
CA LYS A 59 -16.47 13.76 2.59
C LYS A 59 -15.06 13.41 3.05
N ARG A 60 -14.76 13.78 4.29
CA ARG A 60 -13.54 13.33 4.97
C ARG A 60 -13.65 11.84 5.27
N VAL A 61 -12.80 11.05 4.64
CA VAL A 61 -12.61 9.62 4.91
C VAL A 61 -11.13 9.44 5.21
N ALA A 62 -10.83 8.81 6.33
CA ALA A 62 -9.44 8.49 6.67
C ALA A 62 -8.96 7.37 5.75
N PHE A 63 -7.79 7.55 5.13
CA PHE A 63 -7.22 6.57 4.20
C PHE A 63 -5.95 5.96 4.78
N TYR A 64 -5.87 4.64 4.70
CA TYR A 64 -4.73 3.84 5.10
C TYR A 64 -4.40 2.89 3.96
N SER A 65 -3.11 2.80 3.62
CA SER A 65 -2.61 1.67 2.84
C SER A 65 -1.62 0.90 3.69
N VAL A 66 -1.69 -0.42 3.57
CA VAL A 66 -0.74 -1.33 4.20
C VAL A 66 -0.24 -2.28 3.13
N ASP A 67 1.07 -2.41 3.02
CA ASP A 67 1.70 -3.43 2.19
C ASP A 67 2.70 -4.23 3.01
N CYS A 68 2.70 -5.54 2.82
CA CYS A 68 3.60 -6.46 3.48
C CYS A 68 4.28 -7.31 2.42
N ARG A 69 5.59 -7.12 2.25
CA ARG A 69 6.42 -7.89 1.32
C ARG A 69 7.53 -8.60 2.07
N VAL A 70 7.43 -9.92 2.14
CA VAL A 70 8.36 -10.78 2.91
C VAL A 70 8.40 -10.32 4.38
N SER A 71 9.53 -9.81 4.86
CA SER A 71 9.71 -9.32 6.24
C SER A 71 9.62 -7.80 6.33
N CYS A 72 9.14 -7.13 5.28
CA CYS A 72 9.04 -5.68 5.18
C CYS A 72 7.57 -5.27 5.19
N GLY A 73 7.25 -4.21 5.94
CA GLY A 73 5.92 -3.63 5.99
C GLY A 73 5.99 -2.13 5.72
N GLU A 74 5.04 -1.63 4.95
CA GLU A 74 4.80 -0.19 4.75
C GLU A 74 3.38 0.12 5.22
N ILE A 75 3.22 1.22 5.95
CA ILE A 75 1.92 1.79 6.29
C ILE A 75 1.95 3.24 5.83
N PHE A 76 0.97 3.61 5.01
CA PHE A 76 0.69 5.01 4.68
C PHE A 76 -0.61 5.44 5.35
N VAL A 77 -0.64 6.70 5.78
CA VAL A 77 -1.80 7.30 6.46
C VAL A 77 -2.08 8.66 5.85
N ASP A 78 -3.32 8.88 5.43
CA ASP A 78 -3.87 10.16 5.02
C ASP A 78 -5.16 10.43 5.81
N LEU A 79 -5.05 11.28 6.83
CA LEU A 79 -6.21 11.77 7.62
C LEU A 79 -6.74 13.10 7.10
N GLN A 80 -6.27 13.54 5.93
CA GLN A 80 -6.51 14.85 5.35
C GLN A 80 -6.11 15.95 6.34
N LYS A 81 -7.03 16.87 6.68
CA LYS A 81 -6.83 17.84 7.76
C LYS A 81 -7.27 17.24 9.08
N TYR A 82 -6.36 16.86 9.97
CA TYR A 82 -6.68 16.22 11.25
C TYR A 82 -6.35 17.13 12.43
N CYS A 83 -7.18 17.15 13.46
CA CYS A 83 -6.86 17.84 14.72
C CYS A 83 -6.80 16.79 15.82
N TYR A 84 -5.74 16.82 16.62
CA TYR A 84 -5.61 15.96 17.79
C TYR A 84 -5.37 16.78 19.05
N ALA A 85 -5.87 16.28 20.17
CA ALA A 85 -5.54 16.78 21.49
C ALA A 85 -4.33 16.01 22.02
N LYS A 86 -3.31 16.74 22.48
CA LYS A 86 -2.19 16.13 23.17
C LYS A 86 -2.62 15.79 24.60
N ILE A 87 -2.19 14.62 25.11
CA ILE A 87 -2.72 14.00 26.34
C ILE A 87 -2.62 14.89 27.60
N ASP A 88 -1.86 15.99 27.58
CA ASP A 88 -1.70 16.91 28.73
C ASP A 88 -2.00 18.39 28.41
N GLU A 89 -2.54 18.73 27.24
CA GLU A 89 -2.80 20.12 26.84
C GLU A 89 -4.18 20.27 26.19
N THR A 90 -5.00 21.23 26.63
CA THR A 90 -6.27 21.63 25.98
C THR A 90 -6.05 22.30 24.61
N ILE A 91 -4.87 22.14 24.01
CA ILE A 91 -4.47 22.76 22.76
C ILE A 91 -4.74 21.75 21.64
N GLU A 92 -5.64 22.12 20.73
CA GLU A 92 -5.84 21.37 19.49
C GLU A 92 -4.67 21.63 18.52
N CYS A 93 -4.00 20.56 18.10
CA CYS A 93 -2.91 20.62 17.14
C CYS A 93 -3.41 20.20 15.74
N PRO A 94 -3.48 21.12 14.77
CA PRO A 94 -3.83 20.77 13.40
C PRO A 94 -2.65 20.13 12.67
N LEU A 95 -2.91 19.03 11.98
CA LEU A 95 -2.01 18.34 11.06
C LEU A 95 -2.63 18.32 9.67
N GLN A 96 -1.82 18.59 8.66
CA GLN A 96 -2.20 18.43 7.26
C GLN A 96 -1.44 17.23 6.68
N TYR A 97 -2.17 16.18 6.35
CA TYR A 97 -1.66 15.04 5.62
C TYR A 97 -1.67 15.33 4.12
N GLN A 98 -0.68 14.78 3.42
CA GLN A 98 -0.68 14.73 1.96
C GLN A 98 -1.52 13.55 1.50
N SER A 99 -2.18 13.69 0.36
CA SER A 99 -2.84 12.54 -0.26
C SER A 99 -1.81 11.50 -0.71
N PHE A 100 -2.23 10.25 -0.85
CA PHE A 100 -1.35 9.17 -1.31
C PHE A 100 -0.74 9.48 -2.68
N GLU A 101 -1.55 9.96 -3.63
CA GLU A 101 -1.12 10.33 -4.98
C GLU A 101 -0.04 11.42 -4.95
N GLU A 102 -0.25 12.47 -4.14
CA GLU A 102 0.73 13.54 -3.99
C GLU A 102 2.03 13.05 -3.34
N ALA A 103 1.94 12.16 -2.34
CA ALA A 103 3.10 11.65 -1.61
C ALA A 103 4.00 10.77 -2.50
N ILE A 104 3.42 9.91 -3.34
CA ILE A 104 4.19 9.03 -4.24
C ILE A 104 4.70 9.76 -5.49
N ALA A 105 4.08 10.89 -5.87
CA ALA A 105 4.51 11.71 -7.00
C ALA A 105 5.76 12.57 -6.70
N ILE A 106 6.20 12.65 -5.44
CA ILE A 106 7.37 13.44 -5.05
C ILE A 106 8.63 12.85 -5.72
N PRO A 107 9.39 13.65 -6.51
CA PRO A 107 10.63 13.18 -7.10
C PRO A 107 11.61 12.71 -6.02
N TRP A 108 12.29 11.58 -6.22
CA TRP A 108 13.14 10.99 -5.16
C TRP A 108 14.24 11.92 -4.65
N ARG A 109 14.82 12.77 -5.52
CA ARG A 109 15.77 13.82 -5.14
C ARG A 109 15.24 14.85 -4.13
N SER A 110 13.92 15.00 -4.05
CA SER A 110 13.24 15.97 -3.18
C SER A 110 12.78 15.33 -1.87
N LEU A 111 12.93 14.01 -1.71
CA LEU A 111 12.62 13.32 -0.46
C LEU A 111 13.66 13.66 0.62
N PRO A 112 13.33 13.48 1.91
CA PRO A 112 14.27 13.70 3.00
C PRO A 112 15.57 12.90 2.81
N LYS A 113 16.72 13.50 3.15
CA LYS A 113 18.04 12.84 3.00
C LYS A 113 18.17 11.49 3.74
N ARG A 114 17.34 11.26 4.75
CA ARG A 114 17.31 10.02 5.54
C ARG A 114 16.15 9.11 5.14
N MET A 115 15.68 9.23 3.89
CA MET A 115 14.66 8.32 3.38
C MET A 115 15.18 6.89 3.42
N SER A 116 14.30 5.96 3.78
CA SER A 116 14.67 4.55 3.86
C SER A 116 14.99 3.99 2.47
N LYS A 117 16.09 3.24 2.34
CA LYS A 117 16.40 2.46 1.14
C LYS A 117 15.29 1.49 0.75
N LEU A 118 14.55 1.00 1.75
CA LEU A 118 13.40 0.14 1.57
C LEU A 118 12.28 0.82 0.77
N TYR A 119 12.05 2.12 1.01
CA TYR A 119 11.04 2.87 0.25
C TYR A 119 11.36 2.82 -1.24
N PHE A 120 12.59 3.18 -1.63
CA PHE A 120 12.99 3.15 -3.02
C PHE A 120 12.92 1.75 -3.63
N ALA A 121 13.39 0.74 -2.90
CA ALA A 121 13.35 -0.65 -3.35
C ALA A 121 11.91 -1.14 -3.56
N MET A 122 10.97 -0.82 -2.66
CA MET A 122 9.56 -1.15 -2.83
C MET A 122 8.95 -0.45 -4.04
N ARG A 123 9.22 0.85 -4.23
CA ARG A 123 8.74 1.59 -5.42
C ARG A 123 9.27 1.00 -6.74
N VAL A 124 10.52 0.51 -6.78
CA VAL A 124 11.07 -0.19 -7.95
C VAL A 124 10.28 -1.48 -8.24
N VAL A 125 10.06 -2.32 -7.24
CA VAL A 125 9.37 -3.61 -7.43
C VAL A 125 7.90 -3.40 -7.82
N GLU A 126 7.22 -2.44 -7.18
CA GLU A 126 5.84 -2.10 -7.52
C GLU A 126 5.70 -1.64 -8.98
N ARG A 127 6.62 -0.78 -9.42
CA ARG A 127 6.66 -0.27 -10.80
C ARG A 127 6.99 -1.37 -11.79
N PHE A 128 7.87 -2.30 -11.42
CA PHE A 128 8.16 -3.49 -12.22
C PHE A 128 6.92 -4.35 -12.41
N GLU A 129 6.19 -4.65 -11.32
CA GLU A 129 4.96 -5.44 -11.38
C GLU A 129 3.91 -4.78 -12.27
N GLU A 130 3.77 -3.46 -12.20
CA GLU A 130 2.85 -2.71 -13.05
C GLU A 130 3.24 -2.78 -14.54
N VAL A 131 4.50 -2.53 -14.88
CA VAL A 131 4.99 -2.49 -16.27
C VAL A 131 4.95 -3.88 -16.91
N GLU A 132 5.34 -4.92 -16.17
CA GLU A 132 5.33 -6.31 -16.64
C GLU A 132 3.95 -6.99 -16.46
N LYS A 133 2.95 -6.26 -15.97
CA LYS A 133 1.59 -6.78 -15.70
C LYS A 133 1.60 -8.01 -14.79
N ARG A 134 2.54 -8.07 -13.84
CA ARG A 134 2.55 -9.08 -12.77
C ARG A 134 1.45 -8.75 -11.77
N LYS A 135 0.92 -9.78 -11.12
CA LYS A 135 0.12 -9.55 -9.91
C LYS A 135 1.05 -9.12 -8.77
N PRO A 136 0.58 -8.26 -7.86
CA PRO A 136 1.36 -7.83 -6.70
C PRO A 136 1.89 -9.03 -5.91
N GLY A 137 3.19 -9.04 -5.62
CA GLY A 137 3.85 -10.12 -4.88
C GLY A 137 4.19 -11.36 -5.72
N GLU A 138 3.71 -11.46 -6.97
CA GLU A 138 4.03 -12.57 -7.89
C GLU A 138 5.32 -12.29 -8.70
N THR A 139 6.38 -11.94 -7.97
CA THR A 139 7.75 -11.80 -8.50
C THR A 139 8.61 -12.98 -8.09
N SER A 140 9.66 -13.23 -8.88
CA SER A 140 10.56 -14.36 -8.71
C SER A 140 12.00 -13.98 -9.03
N ILE A 141 12.98 -14.80 -8.63
CA ILE A 141 14.39 -14.53 -8.94
C ILE A 141 14.68 -14.38 -10.44
N ALA A 142 13.86 -14.99 -11.31
CA ALA A 142 13.96 -14.84 -12.76
C ALA A 142 13.73 -13.39 -13.23
N ASP A 143 13.00 -12.60 -12.44
CA ASP A 143 12.68 -11.20 -12.71
C ASP A 143 13.84 -10.25 -12.36
N MET A 144 14.86 -10.74 -11.63
CA MET A 144 15.92 -9.91 -11.07
C MET A 144 16.62 -9.03 -12.12
N ALA A 145 16.96 -9.59 -13.28
CA ALA A 145 17.64 -8.84 -14.33
C ALA A 145 16.83 -7.61 -14.81
N ASN A 146 15.51 -7.78 -14.94
CA ASN A 146 14.62 -6.70 -15.37
C ASN A 146 14.36 -5.70 -14.22
N VAL A 147 14.28 -6.18 -12.98
CA VAL A 147 14.17 -5.32 -11.79
C VAL A 147 15.41 -4.43 -11.62
N LEU A 148 16.61 -4.98 -11.78
CA LEU A 148 17.86 -4.20 -11.70
C LEU A 148 17.97 -3.18 -12.83
N LYS A 149 17.52 -3.55 -14.04
CA LYS A 149 17.42 -2.62 -15.16
C LYS A 149 16.49 -1.46 -14.85
N LEU A 150 15.27 -1.74 -14.37
CA LEU A 150 14.30 -0.70 -14.02
C LEU A 150 14.79 0.19 -12.87
N ARG A 151 15.47 -0.40 -11.87
CA ARG A 151 16.12 0.36 -10.78
C ARG A 151 17.06 1.43 -11.32
N ASN A 152 17.90 1.09 -12.30
CA ASN A 152 18.83 2.05 -12.90
C ASN A 152 18.10 3.15 -13.65
N GLU A 153 17.07 2.80 -14.43
CA GLU A 153 16.23 3.76 -15.16
C GLU A 153 15.54 4.76 -14.22
N LEU A 154 14.98 4.28 -13.10
CA LEU A 154 14.34 5.13 -12.10
C LEU A 154 15.35 5.98 -11.32
N CYS A 155 16.50 5.44 -10.93
CA CYS A 155 17.58 6.20 -10.30
C CYS A 155 18.04 7.36 -11.18
N LEU A 156 18.24 7.11 -12.48
CA LEU A 156 18.59 8.15 -13.45
C LEU A 156 17.48 9.20 -13.57
N ALA A 157 16.22 8.78 -13.77
CA ALA A 157 15.08 9.68 -13.92
C ALA A 157 14.87 10.59 -12.70
N HIS A 158 15.11 10.06 -11.49
CA HIS A 158 14.91 10.79 -10.25
C HIS A 158 16.19 11.40 -9.66
N SER A 159 17.33 11.31 -10.36
CA SER A 159 18.64 11.82 -9.90
C SER A 159 19.07 11.25 -8.53
N LEU A 160 18.86 9.95 -8.33
CA LEU A 160 19.24 9.20 -7.13
C LEU A 160 20.45 8.30 -7.42
N ASN A 161 21.36 8.17 -6.48
CA ASN A 161 22.48 7.23 -6.61
C ASN A 161 21.97 5.78 -6.49
N GLU A 162 22.40 4.88 -7.38
CA GLU A 162 22.01 3.46 -7.35
C GLU A 162 22.36 2.76 -6.03
N SER A 163 23.39 3.24 -5.30
CA SER A 163 23.77 2.70 -3.98
C SER A 163 22.72 2.96 -2.87
N GLU A 164 21.73 3.82 -3.13
CA GLU A 164 20.54 3.98 -2.28
C GLU A 164 19.56 2.81 -2.44
N ILE A 165 19.72 1.97 -3.46
CA ILE A 165 18.88 0.79 -3.73
C ILE A 165 19.78 -0.44 -3.92
N PRO A 166 20.25 -1.08 -2.82
CA PRO A 166 21.19 -2.20 -2.90
C PRO A 166 20.57 -3.44 -3.55
N ASP A 167 21.37 -4.17 -4.34
CA ASP A 167 20.94 -5.41 -5.02
C ASP A 167 20.39 -6.45 -4.03
N THR A 168 21.08 -6.63 -2.90
CA THR A 168 20.67 -7.56 -1.83
C THR A 168 19.29 -7.25 -1.23
N LEU A 169 18.90 -5.98 -1.25
CA LEU A 169 17.58 -5.56 -0.79
C LEU A 169 16.51 -5.91 -1.83
N LEU A 170 16.78 -5.70 -3.11
CA LEU A 170 15.89 -6.09 -4.20
C LEU A 170 15.76 -7.61 -4.30
N GLU A 171 16.86 -8.35 -4.18
CA GLU A 171 16.87 -9.81 -4.08
C GLU A 171 15.93 -10.32 -2.99
N ARG A 172 16.00 -9.73 -1.80
CA ARG A 172 15.11 -10.11 -0.71
C ARG A 172 13.64 -9.80 -0.99
N LEU A 173 13.33 -8.71 -1.69
CA LEU A 173 11.95 -8.34 -2.00
C LEU A 173 11.35 -9.15 -3.16
N VAL A 174 12.17 -9.52 -4.14
CA VAL A 174 11.78 -10.26 -5.36
C VAL A 174 11.72 -11.77 -5.12
N VAL A 175 12.54 -12.30 -4.21
CA VAL A 175 12.46 -13.70 -3.79
C VAL A 175 11.29 -13.84 -2.82
N SER A 176 10.08 -13.90 -3.38
CA SER A 176 8.94 -14.43 -2.66
C SER A 176 9.20 -15.91 -2.42
N LYS A 177 9.47 -16.32 -1.18
CA LYS A 177 9.20 -17.71 -0.85
C LYS A 177 7.69 -17.83 -0.89
N GLN A 178 7.14 -18.51 -1.88
CA GLN A 178 5.84 -19.14 -1.72
C GLN A 178 5.99 -20.09 -0.53
N THR A 179 5.72 -19.61 0.68
CA THR A 179 5.17 -20.49 1.72
C THR A 179 3.76 -20.81 1.27
N SER A 180 3.68 -21.72 0.30
CA SER A 180 2.57 -22.65 0.21
C SER A 180 2.65 -23.43 1.50
N ASP A 181 1.80 -23.09 2.47
CA ASP A 181 1.34 -23.93 3.58
C ASP A 181 0.36 -23.08 4.39
N ILE A 182 -0.90 -23.10 3.95
CA ILE A 182 -2.07 -22.98 4.84
C ILE A 182 -2.35 -24.40 5.31
#